data_AF-A0A176RWF6-F1
#
_entry.id   AF-A0A176RWF6-F1
#
_cell.length_a   1.000
_cell.length_b   1.000
_cell.length_c   1.000
_cell.angle_alpha   90.00
_cell.angle_beta   90.00
_cell.angle_gamma   90.00
#
_symmetry.space_group_name_H-M   'P 1'
#
loop_
_entity.id
_entity.type
_entity.pdbx_description
1 polymer ?
#
loop_
_entity_poly.entity_id
_entity_poly.type
_entity_poly.pdbx_seq_one_letter_code
_entity_poly.pdbx_strand_id
1 'polypeptide(L)' 'MRSTALHTVRFAMEQGREVFAVPGSIHNPLVKGCHQLIKEGAKLVESAEDIIKELQIYMF' A
#
# COMPACT_ATOMS: atom_id res chain seq x y z
N MET A 1 -9.07 -12.33 13.45
CA MET A 1 -9.29 -10.86 13.51
C MET A 1 -8.93 -10.29 12.13
N ARG A 2 -9.90 -9.73 11.39
CA ARG A 2 -9.58 -8.98 10.16
C ARG A 2 -9.22 -7.55 10.58
N SER A 3 -8.11 -7.01 10.09
CA SER A 3 -7.71 -5.64 10.40
C SER A 3 -8.73 -4.65 9.84
N THR A 4 -9.13 -3.67 10.64
CA THR A 4 -10.02 -2.59 10.20
C THR A 4 -9.38 -1.74 9.11
N ALA A 5 -8.05 -1.54 9.19
CA ALA A 5 -7.28 -0.84 8.16
C ALA A 5 -7.39 -1.52 6.77
N LEU A 6 -7.47 -2.86 6.71
CA LEU A 6 -7.59 -3.57 5.43
C LEU A 6 -8.91 -3.29 4.71
N HIS A 7 -10.00 -3.02 5.44
CA HIS A 7 -11.28 -2.68 4.82
C HIS A 7 -11.23 -1.27 4.24
N THR A 8 -10.66 -0.31 4.97
CA THR A 8 -10.44 1.06 4.48
C THR A 8 -9.60 1.07 3.21
N VAL A 9 -8.54 0.25 3.17
CA VAL A 9 -7.67 0.17 1.99
C VAL A 9 -8.39 -0.43 0.79
N ARG A 10 -9.13 -1.52 0.95
CA ARG A 10 -9.91 -2.11 -0.16
C ARG A 10 -10.95 -1.14 -0.70
N PHE A 11 -11.66 -0.45 0.20
CA PHE A 11 -12.59 0.60 -0.20
C PHE A 11 -11.89 1.72 -1.00
N ALA A 12 -10.69 2.13 -0.59
CA ALA A 12 -9.92 3.11 -1.36
C ALA A 12 -9.57 2.60 -2.78
N MET A 13 -9.17 1.34 -2.92
CA MET A 13 -8.92 0.71 -4.23
C MET A 13 -10.17 0.65 -5.10
N GLU A 14 -11.32 0.27 -4.52
CA GLU A 14 -12.61 0.21 -5.22
C GLU A 14 -13.04 1.59 -5.74
N GLN A 15 -12.69 2.65 -5.01
CA GLN A 15 -12.92 4.04 -5.42
C GLN A 15 -11.87 4.57 -6.41
N GLY A 16 -10.98 3.71 -6.93
CA GLY A 16 -9.93 4.08 -7.87
C GLY A 16 -8.86 4.98 -7.27
N ARG A 17 -8.71 5.00 -5.93
CA ARG A 17 -7.64 5.75 -5.28
C ARG A 17 -6.36 4.93 -5.27
N GLU A 18 -5.25 5.62 -5.43
CA GLU A 18 -3.94 5.00 -5.30
C GLU A 18 -3.72 4.50 -3.87
N VAL A 19 -3.23 3.28 -3.77
CA VAL A 19 -2.86 2.65 -2.51
C VAL A 19 -1.41 2.23 -2.60
N PHE A 20 -0.66 2.58 -1.56
CA PHE A 20 0.74 2.24 -1.41
C PHE A 20 0.91 1.29 -0.23
N ALA A 21 1.82 0.32 -0.37
CA ALA A 21 2.10 -0.66 0.66
C ALA A 21 3.60 -0.87 0.82
N VAL A 22 4.08 -0.75 2.06
CA VAL A 22 5.47 -1.03 2.41
C VAL A 22 5.64 -2.53 2.61
N PRO A 23 6.55 -3.19 1.87
CA PRO A 23 6.83 -4.61 2.07
C PRO A 23 7.59 -4.81 3.38
N GLY A 24 7.56 -6.03 3.91
CA GLY A 24 8.43 -6.42 5.02
C GLY A 24 8.79 -7.88 5.00
N SER A 25 9.56 -8.31 6.01
CA SER A 25 10.04 -9.69 6.14
C SER A 25 8.90 -10.70 6.18
N ILE A 26 8.98 -11.75 5.36
CA ILE A 26 7.99 -12.85 5.31
C ILE A 26 7.83 -13.59 6.65
N HIS A 27 8.82 -13.48 7.54
CA HIS A 27 8.78 -14.08 8.87
C HIS A 27 8.01 -13.22 9.89
N ASN A 28 7.70 -11.97 9.56
CA ASN A 28 6.86 -11.11 10.40
C ASN A 28 5.37 -11.35 10.07
N PRO A 29 4.57 -11.93 10.98
CA PRO A 29 3.16 -12.21 10.70
C PRO A 29 2.32 -10.96 10.43
N LEU A 30 2.78 -9.78 10.88
CA LEU A 30 2.07 -8.51 10.68
C LEU A 30 2.14 -7.99 9.24
N VAL A 31 3.13 -8.42 8.44
CA VAL A 31 3.30 -7.90 7.06
C VAL A 31 2.45 -8.65 6.02
N LYS A 32 1.77 -9.73 6.41
CA LYS A 32 0.89 -10.49 5.51
C LYS A 32 -0.17 -9.61 4.85
N GLY A 33 -0.68 -8.62 5.58
CA GLY A 33 -1.63 -7.64 5.05
C GLY A 33 -1.03 -6.79 3.93
N CYS A 34 0.16 -6.22 4.13
CA CYS A 34 0.84 -5.44 3.09
C CYS A 34 1.12 -6.28 1.83
N HIS A 35 1.60 -7.51 1.99
CA HIS A 35 1.86 -8.39 0.84
C HIS A 35 0.58 -8.76 0.09
N GLN A 36 -0.53 -8.95 0.80
CA GLN A 36 -1.82 -9.21 0.16
C GLN A 36 -2.30 -7.98 -0.62
N LEU A 37 -2.16 -6.77 -0.07
CA LEU A 37 -2.50 -5.53 -0.75
C LEU A 37 -1.67 -5.34 -2.03
N ILE A 38 -0.38 -5.64 -2.00
CA ILE A 38 0.49 -5.57 -3.18
C ILE A 38 -0.01 -6.51 -4.28
N LYS A 39 -0.39 -7.74 -3.92
CA LYS A 39 -1.00 -8.70 -4.87
C LYS A 39 -2.35 -8.24 -5.43
N GLU A 40 -3.07 -7.43 -4.67
CA GLU A 40 -4.38 -6.87 -5.05
C GLU A 40 -4.25 -5.56 -5.85
N GLY A 41 -3.03 -5.08 -6.11
CA GLY A 41 -2.79 -3.91 -6.95
C GLY A 41 -2.32 -2.66 -6.18
N ALA A 42 -2.06 -2.76 -4.87
CA ALA A 42 -1.33 -1.70 -4.18
C ALA A 42 0.08 -1.57 -4.76
N LYS A 43 0.54 -0.34 -4.97
CA LYS A 43 1.90 -0.06 -5.40
C LYS A 43 2.87 -0.30 -4.23
N LEU A 44 3.90 -1.10 -4.49
CA LEU A 44 4.98 -1.30 -3.54
C LEU A 44 5.81 -0.02 -3.44
N VAL A 45 6.08 0.41 -2.20
CA VAL A 45 6.96 1.56 -1.90
C VAL A 45 7.91 1.21 -0.76
N GLU A 46 9.10 1.76 -0.79
CA GLU A 46 10.14 1.55 0.21
C GLU A 46 10.43 2.83 1.00
N SER A 47 10.07 3.99 0.46
CA SER A 47 10.23 5.27 1.15
C SER A 47 9.14 6.30 0.82
N ALA A 48 9.15 7.44 1.52
CA ALA A 48 8.23 8.54 1.24
C ALA A 48 8.50 9.16 -0.15
N GLU A 49 9.76 9.14 -0.60
CA GLU A 49 10.16 9.62 -1.91
C GLU A 49 9.50 8.83 -3.05
N ASP A 50 9.24 7.53 -2.87
CA ASP A 50 8.53 6.72 -3.87
C ASP A 50 7.09 7.19 -4.04
N ILE A 51 6.40 7.52 -2.94
CA ILE A 51 5.04 8.06 -2.96
C ILE A 51 5.03 9.43 -3.64
N ILE A 52 5.97 10.30 -3.26
CA ILE A 52 6.11 11.63 -3.81
C ILE A 52 6.34 11.61 -5.33
N LYS A 53 7.23 10.71 -5.80
CA LYS A 53 7.51 10.53 -7.22
C LYS A 53 6.29 10.04 -7.96
N GLU A 54 5.55 9.08 -7.39
CA GLU A 54 4.33 8.57 -8.01
C GLU A 54 3.27 9.66 -8.16
N LEU A 55 3.05 10.44 -7.11
CA LEU A 55 2.06 11.51 -7.10
C LEU A 55 2.50 12.75 -7.91
N GLN A 56 3.69 12.73 -8.51
CA GLN A 56 4.28 13.80 -9.31
C GLN A 56 4.31 15.17 -8.60
N ILE A 57 4.35 15.18 -7.25
CA ILE A 57 4.14 16.40 -6.44
C ILE A 57 5.24 17.46 -6.66
N TYR A 58 6.42 17.09 -7.17
CA TYR A 58 7.55 18.01 -7.40
C TYR A 58 8.03 18.10 -8.85
N MET A 59 7.19 17.79 -9.85
CA MET A 59 7.53 17.96 -11.28
C MET A 59 7.30 19.40 -11.81
N PHE A 60 7.87 20.41 -11.14
CA PHE A 60 7.97 21.79 -11.64
C PHE A 60 9.41 22.29 -11.62
#